data_AF-A0A8R1DN43-F1
#
_entry.id   AF-A0A8R1DN43-F1
#
_cell.length_a   1.000
_cell.length_b   1.000
_cell.length_c   1.000
_cell.angle_alpha   90.00
_cell.angle_beta   90.00
_cell.angle_gamma   90.00
#
_symmetry.space_group_name_H-M   'P 1'
#
loop_
_entity.id
_entity.type
_entity.pdbx_description
1 polymer ?
#
loop_
_entity_poly.entity_id
_entity_poly.type
_entity_poly.pdbx_seq_one_letter_code
_entity_poly.pdbx_strand_id
1 'polypeptide(L)'
;MKCLRWRSNRNRVYLLLTLVALFLISKKIAQEPERVDEEDEVLEQVDVQEDQKKEECPPPGAIESKCFADNGKPMRCWKDEEDVYFPVSYLKKRFDLSGKVGKDGSTFELYTSYAKMRSPDGKYDPLGSFGHFSTYSVETRDRVRCISAKTEKMLNFPFQMKEDDLLVLINYVFSDSNGKCVWQEEERNSDDQVIQIKPKKDGQVSYSYSYEGNAPQGELSTVTRDILVDVARALSSGENRKKDDNVVLHPGDIRLVSLGFRGQVTVKQRVVQRKEQHEHAFRASADWLAKSQDSQGGWAVPVERSIAERKLVLPPGWHSAMAQGHGISVLTRAYHQFSDKKYLDSAISALEIFKKNASEGGVRASFFGTIWYEEYPTTPGSFVLNGFLYSLIGLYDLSQLDVSTESEDVRSKVKEAQELYQLGVKSLKQLLPLYDTGSGTIYDLRHVALGTAPNLARWDYHAVHVYLLKWIAGIEKDDLLAKTADRWIGYAYGKRAKHNW
;
A
#
# COMPACT_ATOMS: atom_id res chain seq x y z
N MET A 1 -50.60 -52.05 30.28
CA MET A 1 -49.76 -51.55 29.17
C MET A 1 -48.49 -50.93 29.76
N LYS A 2 -47.29 -51.30 29.30
CA LYS A 2 -46.01 -50.70 29.74
C LYS A 2 -45.41 -49.94 28.54
N CYS A 3 -45.25 -48.62 28.64
CA CYS A 3 -44.60 -47.83 27.60
C CYS A 3 -43.07 -47.94 27.71
N LEU A 4 -42.40 -48.44 26.66
CA LEU A 4 -40.95 -48.33 26.54
C LEU A 4 -40.56 -46.91 26.12
N ARG A 5 -39.52 -46.36 26.75
CA ARG A 5 -38.91 -45.07 26.41
C ARG A 5 -37.49 -45.33 25.89
N TRP A 6 -37.30 -45.28 24.58
CA TRP A 6 -36.01 -45.57 23.95
C TRP A 6 -35.10 -44.33 23.96
N ARG A 7 -33.91 -44.44 24.58
CA ARG A 7 -32.82 -43.44 24.50
C ARG A 7 -31.68 -44.03 23.68
N SER A 8 -31.44 -43.53 22.47
CA SER A 8 -30.22 -43.84 21.71
C SER A 8 -29.17 -42.75 21.93
N ASN A 9 -28.10 -43.08 22.67
CA ASN A 9 -26.94 -42.19 22.83
C ASN A 9 -26.21 -41.93 21.51
N ARG A 10 -26.37 -42.80 20.51
CA ARG A 10 -25.66 -42.75 19.24
C ARG A 10 -25.94 -41.47 18.44
N ASN A 11 -27.19 -41.01 18.43
CA ASN A 11 -27.57 -39.76 17.74
C ASN A 11 -27.01 -38.52 18.43
N ARG A 12 -26.79 -38.55 19.75
CA ARG A 12 -26.15 -37.44 20.48
C ARG A 12 -24.67 -37.32 20.14
N VAL A 13 -23.96 -38.44 19.97
CA VAL A 13 -22.55 -38.45 19.57
C VAL A 13 -22.40 -37.90 18.14
N TYR A 14 -23.24 -38.32 17.19
CA TYR A 14 -23.21 -37.76 15.84
C TYR A 14 -23.52 -36.26 15.82
N LEU A 15 -24.52 -35.79 16.59
CA LEU A 15 -24.81 -34.36 16.69
C LEU A 15 -23.63 -33.57 17.27
N LEU A 16 -22.96 -34.09 18.29
CA LEU A 16 -21.79 -33.46 18.90
C LEU A 16 -20.60 -33.41 17.92
N LEU A 17 -20.35 -34.49 17.18
CA LEU A 17 -19.31 -34.53 16.15
C LEU A 17 -19.61 -33.56 15.00
N THR A 18 -20.85 -33.44 14.54
CA THR A 18 -21.21 -32.43 13.53
C THR A 18 -21.07 -31.00 14.06
N LEU A 19 -21.42 -30.73 15.31
CA LEU A 19 -21.25 -29.41 15.93
C LEU A 19 -19.77 -29.06 16.12
N VAL A 20 -18.92 -30.01 16.53
CA VAL A 20 -17.47 -29.80 16.62
C VAL A 20 -16.85 -29.60 15.23
N ALA A 21 -17.25 -30.36 14.22
CA ALA A 21 -16.80 -30.16 12.85
C ALA A 21 -17.20 -28.78 12.31
N LEU A 22 -18.45 -28.36 12.51
CA LEU A 22 -18.93 -27.01 12.13
C LEU A 22 -18.20 -25.90 12.90
N PHE A 23 -17.88 -26.10 14.18
CA PHE A 23 -17.11 -25.14 14.99
C PHE A 23 -15.65 -25.02 14.51
N LEU A 24 -15.01 -26.14 14.13
CA LEU A 24 -13.66 -26.13 13.57
C LEU A 24 -13.61 -25.53 12.16
N ILE A 25 -14.61 -25.80 11.33
CA ILE A 25 -14.77 -25.16 10.01
C ILE A 25 -15.03 -23.66 10.19
N SER A 26 -15.90 -23.26 11.13
CA SER A 26 -16.13 -21.86 11.49
C SER A 26 -14.85 -21.16 11.95
N LYS A 27 -14.05 -21.77 12.85
CA LYS A 27 -12.74 -21.22 13.24
C LYS A 27 -11.77 -21.09 12.07
N LYS A 28 -11.76 -22.06 11.14
CA LYS A 28 -10.88 -22.02 9.96
C LYS A 28 -11.32 -21.01 8.89
N ILE A 29 -12.60 -20.63 8.88
CA ILE A 29 -13.14 -19.52 8.07
C ILE A 29 -12.95 -18.17 8.77
N ALA A 30 -12.95 -18.14 10.10
CA ALA A 30 -12.78 -16.92 10.91
C ALA A 30 -11.32 -16.49 11.11
N GLN A 31 -10.34 -17.39 10.88
CA GLN A 31 -8.93 -17.02 10.76
C GLN A 31 -8.64 -16.53 9.34
N GLU A 32 -9.02 -15.29 9.06
CA GLU A 32 -8.36 -14.55 7.97
C GLU A 32 -6.88 -14.34 8.33
N PRO A 33 -5.96 -14.45 7.35
CA PRO A 33 -4.59 -14.02 7.57
C PRO A 33 -4.59 -12.50 7.82
N GLU A 34 -3.90 -12.10 8.88
CA GLU A 34 -3.69 -10.71 9.28
C GLU A 34 -3.08 -9.92 8.10
N ARG A 35 -3.80 -8.90 7.61
CA ARG A 35 -3.31 -8.05 6.51
C ARG A 35 -2.29 -7.06 7.03
N VAL A 36 -1.03 -7.46 7.02
CA VAL A 36 0.12 -6.59 7.31
C VAL A 36 0.70 -6.11 5.99
N ASP A 37 0.75 -4.78 5.81
CA ASP A 37 1.30 -4.12 4.63
C ASP A 37 2.76 -3.74 4.85
N GLU A 38 3.67 -4.50 4.24
CA GLU A 38 5.14 -4.37 4.38
C GLU A 38 5.71 -3.09 3.73
N GLU A 39 4.94 -2.37 2.89
CA GLU A 39 5.49 -1.26 2.07
C GLU A 39 5.80 0.03 2.84
N ASP A 40 5.04 0.36 3.88
CA ASP A 40 5.12 1.64 4.60
C ASP A 40 5.12 1.45 6.12
N GLU A 41 5.63 0.32 6.59
CA GLU A 41 6.21 0.28 7.92
C GLU A 41 7.46 1.17 7.88
N VAL A 42 7.28 2.48 8.14
CA VAL A 42 8.32 3.32 8.71
C VAL A 42 8.54 2.77 10.11
N LEU A 43 9.20 1.62 10.18
CA LEU A 43 9.86 1.19 11.39
C LEU A 43 10.82 2.32 11.74
N GLU A 44 10.50 3.02 12.83
CA GLU A 44 11.53 3.63 13.64
C GLU A 44 12.68 2.63 13.74
N GLN A 45 13.93 3.09 13.59
CA GLN A 45 15.05 2.28 14.09
C GLN A 45 14.71 1.94 15.53
N VAL A 46 14.45 0.66 15.82
CA VAL A 46 13.92 0.18 17.11
C VAL A 46 14.58 0.98 18.22
N ASP A 47 13.77 1.80 18.89
CA ASP A 47 14.28 2.91 19.68
C ASP A 47 15.35 2.41 20.65
N VAL A 48 16.48 3.12 20.71
CA VAL A 48 17.68 2.66 21.42
C VAL A 48 17.51 2.95 22.91
N GLN A 49 16.54 2.26 23.51
CA GLN A 49 16.33 2.10 24.94
C GLN A 49 16.61 0.64 25.34
N GLU A 50 17.82 0.15 24.98
CA GLU A 50 18.40 -1.09 25.53
C GLU A 50 18.87 -0.91 27.00
N ASP A 51 18.10 -0.18 27.82
CA ASP A 51 18.40 0.05 29.24
C ASP A 51 17.78 -0.99 30.19
N GLN A 52 17.19 -2.06 29.63
CA GLN A 52 17.01 -3.31 30.38
C GLN A 52 18.20 -4.23 30.10
N LYS A 53 18.97 -4.54 31.15
CA LYS A 53 20.10 -5.47 31.12
C LYS A 53 19.69 -6.80 30.48
N LYS A 54 20.06 -7.00 29.21
CA LYS A 54 19.99 -8.31 28.57
C LYS A 54 21.05 -9.20 29.21
N GLU A 55 20.61 -10.32 29.80
CA GLU A 55 21.52 -11.40 30.14
C GLU A 55 22.01 -12.03 28.84
N GLU A 56 23.21 -11.64 28.40
CA GLU A 56 23.90 -12.26 27.28
C GLU A 56 24.33 -13.67 27.70
N CYS A 57 23.57 -14.70 27.30
CA CYS A 57 23.93 -16.09 27.58
C CYS A 57 25.24 -16.46 26.87
N PRO A 58 26.33 -16.80 27.60
CA PRO A 58 27.57 -17.23 26.97
C PRO A 58 27.39 -18.60 26.30
N PRO A 59 28.00 -18.86 25.13
CA PRO A 59 28.06 -20.21 24.56
C PRO A 59 28.71 -21.18 25.57
N PRO A 60 28.21 -22.43 25.70
CA PRO A 60 28.76 -23.40 26.65
C PRO A 60 30.25 -23.66 26.43
N GLY A 61 31.07 -23.41 27.44
CA GLY A 61 32.53 -23.58 27.37
C GLY A 61 33.32 -22.38 26.81
N ALA A 62 32.64 -21.36 26.26
CA ALA A 62 33.32 -20.18 25.72
C ALA A 62 33.66 -19.15 26.81
N ILE A 63 34.84 -18.52 26.68
CA ILE A 63 35.32 -17.45 27.55
C ILE A 63 35.01 -16.06 26.96
N GLU A 64 34.65 -15.10 27.82
CA GLU A 64 34.49 -13.70 27.42
C GLU A 64 35.84 -13.14 26.93
N SER A 65 35.83 -12.50 25.77
CA SER A 65 37.01 -12.00 25.05
C SER A 65 36.78 -10.61 24.48
N LYS A 66 37.87 -9.94 24.08
CA LYS A 66 37.83 -8.67 23.35
C LYS A 66 38.12 -8.91 21.87
N CYS A 67 37.12 -8.68 21.02
CA CYS A 67 37.26 -8.76 19.58
C CYS A 67 37.44 -7.37 18.97
N PHE A 68 38.10 -7.34 17.81
CA PHE A 68 38.29 -6.16 16.97
C PHE A 68 37.86 -6.51 15.55
N ALA A 69 37.20 -5.58 14.87
CA ALA A 69 36.80 -5.71 13.48
C ALA A 69 37.02 -4.38 12.76
N ASP A 70 37.47 -4.42 11.50
CA ASP A 70 37.75 -3.24 10.66
C ASP A 70 38.63 -2.16 11.32
N ASN A 71 39.58 -2.55 12.18
CA ASN A 71 40.39 -1.65 13.04
C ASN A 71 39.56 -0.73 13.96
N GLY A 72 38.31 -1.10 14.23
CA GLY A 72 37.38 -0.36 15.08
C GLY A 72 37.65 -0.50 16.58
N LYS A 73 36.72 0.06 17.37
CA LYS A 73 36.76 -0.03 18.84
C LYS A 73 36.65 -1.49 19.29
N PRO A 74 37.33 -1.89 20.39
CA PRO A 74 37.17 -3.22 20.96
C PRO A 74 35.73 -3.45 21.39
N MET A 75 35.26 -4.69 21.22
CA MET A 75 33.94 -5.12 21.67
C MET A 75 33.98 -6.44 22.41
N ARG A 76 32.97 -6.68 23.26
CA ARG A 76 32.74 -7.99 23.87
C ARG A 76 32.41 -9.01 22.78
N CYS A 77 33.01 -10.18 22.91
CA CYS A 77 32.70 -11.38 22.15
C CYS A 77 32.96 -12.59 23.05
N TRP A 78 32.64 -13.79 22.58
CA TRP A 78 33.04 -15.04 23.23
C TRP A 78 33.95 -15.83 22.31
N LYS A 79 34.80 -16.67 22.90
CA LYS A 79 35.69 -17.56 22.17
C LYS A 79 35.81 -18.89 22.92
N ASP A 80 35.81 -20.01 22.20
CA ASP A 80 36.22 -21.31 22.73
C ASP A 80 37.53 -21.79 22.06
N GLU A 81 37.78 -23.10 21.99
CA GLU A 81 39.00 -23.65 21.38
C GLU A 81 39.00 -23.51 19.84
N GLU A 82 37.83 -23.55 19.20
CA GLU A 82 37.67 -23.59 17.74
C GLU A 82 37.06 -22.28 17.19
N ASP A 83 36.03 -21.74 17.86
CA ASP A 83 35.15 -20.69 17.33
C ASP A 83 35.23 -19.35 18.07
N VAL A 84 34.83 -18.27 17.36
CA VAL A 84 34.72 -16.91 17.88
C VAL A 84 33.32 -16.34 17.58
N TYR A 85 32.58 -16.02 18.65
CA TYR A 85 31.19 -15.62 18.61
C TYR A 85 31.05 -14.10 18.75
N PHE A 86 30.65 -13.44 17.67
CA PHE A 86 30.32 -12.02 17.67
C PHE A 86 28.87 -11.78 18.12
N PRO A 87 28.57 -10.68 18.87
CA PRO A 87 27.21 -10.34 19.24
C PRO A 87 26.29 -10.16 18.03
N VAL A 88 25.08 -10.71 18.09
CA VAL A 88 24.07 -10.57 17.02
C VAL A 88 23.72 -9.11 16.76
N SER A 89 23.72 -8.25 17.79
CA SER A 89 23.53 -6.80 17.65
C SER A 89 24.57 -6.14 16.75
N TYR A 90 25.83 -6.58 16.82
CA TYR A 90 26.88 -6.14 15.90
C TYR A 90 26.65 -6.65 14.49
N LEU A 91 26.37 -7.95 14.32
CA LEU A 91 26.15 -8.54 13.01
C LEU A 91 24.99 -7.87 12.26
N LYS A 92 23.86 -7.65 12.94
CA LYS A 92 22.71 -6.89 12.42
C LYS A 92 23.12 -5.50 11.93
N LYS A 93 23.80 -4.71 12.77
CA LYS A 93 24.22 -3.35 12.42
C LYS A 93 25.32 -3.28 11.36
N ARG A 94 26.22 -4.26 11.31
CA ARG A 94 27.40 -4.26 10.42
C ARG A 94 27.08 -4.74 9.00
N PHE A 95 26.12 -5.64 8.87
CA PHE A 95 25.75 -6.32 7.62
C PHE A 95 24.31 -6.04 7.17
N ASP A 96 23.61 -5.13 7.84
CA ASP A 96 22.20 -4.76 7.58
C ASP A 96 21.24 -5.97 7.61
N LEU A 97 21.39 -6.78 8.66
CA LEU A 97 20.64 -8.03 8.84
C LEU A 97 19.49 -7.84 9.85
N SER A 98 18.43 -8.62 9.65
CA SER A 98 17.29 -8.73 10.57
C SER A 98 17.29 -10.09 11.28
N GLY A 99 16.50 -10.24 12.34
CA GLY A 99 16.35 -11.55 12.98
C GLY A 99 15.57 -11.52 14.29
N LYS A 100 14.91 -12.65 14.61
CA LYS A 100 13.99 -12.79 15.75
C LYS A 100 14.32 -14.03 16.57
N VAL A 101 14.06 -13.97 17.87
CA VAL A 101 14.06 -15.15 18.75
C VAL A 101 12.69 -15.84 18.64
N GLY A 102 12.66 -17.17 18.66
CA GLY A 102 11.44 -17.98 18.68
C GLY A 102 10.62 -17.72 19.93
N LYS A 103 9.30 -17.98 19.87
CA LYS A 103 8.38 -17.75 21.01
C LYS A 103 8.69 -18.60 22.25
N ASP A 104 9.45 -19.68 22.07
CA ASP A 104 9.93 -20.60 23.10
C ASP A 104 11.34 -20.26 23.62
N GLY A 105 12.00 -19.24 23.05
CA GLY A 105 13.38 -18.86 23.36
C GLY A 105 14.45 -19.81 22.80
N SER A 106 14.08 -20.90 22.10
CA SER A 106 15.04 -21.97 21.75
C SER A 106 15.74 -21.76 20.41
N THR A 107 15.11 -21.03 19.48
CA THR A 107 15.63 -20.76 18.14
C THR A 107 15.91 -19.28 17.91
N PHE A 108 16.95 -18.96 17.16
CA PHE A 108 17.14 -17.64 16.57
C PHE A 108 17.06 -17.72 15.04
N GLU A 109 16.09 -17.01 14.45
CA GLU A 109 15.94 -16.89 12.99
C GLU A 109 16.65 -15.61 12.51
N LEU A 110 17.66 -15.76 11.65
CA LEU A 110 18.40 -14.66 11.02
C LEU A 110 17.92 -14.47 9.57
N TYR A 111 17.78 -13.22 9.13
CA TYR A 111 17.38 -12.88 7.77
C TYR A 111 18.32 -11.85 7.13
N THR A 112 18.64 -12.09 5.86
CA THR A 112 19.40 -11.18 4.99
C THR A 112 18.55 -10.07 4.36
N SER A 113 17.22 -10.23 4.35
CA SER A 113 16.25 -9.18 4.03
C SER A 113 15.05 -9.30 4.97
N TYR A 114 14.40 -8.17 5.29
CA TYR A 114 13.15 -8.18 6.05
C TYR A 114 11.91 -8.37 5.17
N ALA A 115 11.94 -7.89 3.92
CA ALA A 115 10.83 -8.01 2.97
C ALA A 115 10.60 -9.44 2.47
N LYS A 116 9.32 -9.81 2.27
CA LYS A 116 8.92 -11.13 1.78
C LYS A 116 8.93 -11.19 0.26
N MET A 117 9.82 -12.00 -0.31
CA MET A 117 9.84 -12.26 -1.75
C MET A 117 8.58 -13.01 -2.22
N ARG A 118 7.66 -12.28 -2.87
CA ARG A 118 6.46 -12.82 -3.52
C ARG A 118 6.73 -13.02 -5.01
N SER A 119 6.21 -14.10 -5.59
CA SER A 119 6.10 -14.26 -7.05
C SER A 119 4.63 -14.12 -7.46
N PRO A 120 4.33 -13.64 -8.66
CA PRO A 120 2.97 -13.67 -9.21
C PRO A 120 2.37 -15.08 -9.26
N ASP A 121 1.11 -15.21 -8.87
CA ASP A 121 0.35 -16.46 -9.02
C ASP A 121 -0.17 -16.59 -10.46
N GLY A 122 0.38 -17.55 -11.20
CA GLY A 122 -0.08 -17.88 -12.56
C GLY A 122 0.27 -16.85 -13.63
N LYS A 123 -0.56 -16.78 -14.68
CA LYS A 123 -0.41 -15.82 -15.79
C LYS A 123 -1.08 -14.50 -15.42
N TYR A 124 -0.45 -13.38 -15.72
CA TYR A 124 -1.05 -12.06 -15.57
C TYR A 124 -2.36 -11.91 -16.39
N ASP A 125 -3.36 -11.31 -15.75
CA ASP A 125 -4.68 -11.02 -16.31
C ASP A 125 -4.98 -9.50 -16.17
N PRO A 126 -5.07 -8.75 -17.30
CA PRO A 126 -5.44 -7.34 -17.33
C PRO A 126 -6.79 -6.99 -16.71
N LEU A 127 -7.70 -7.97 -16.59
CA LEU A 127 -9.04 -7.78 -16.06
C LEU A 127 -9.20 -8.39 -14.64
N GLY A 128 -8.24 -9.24 -14.24
CA GLY A 128 -8.14 -9.84 -12.93
C GLY A 128 -7.49 -8.93 -11.87
N SER A 129 -7.10 -9.55 -10.75
CA SER A 129 -6.47 -8.86 -9.62
C SER A 129 -5.17 -8.14 -10.03
N PHE A 130 -5.02 -6.88 -9.61
CA PHE A 130 -3.78 -6.12 -9.81
C PHE A 130 -2.71 -6.57 -8.82
N GLY A 131 -2.20 -7.78 -9.04
CA GLY A 131 -1.11 -8.38 -8.29
C GLY A 131 -1.48 -8.67 -6.85
N HIS A 132 -0.54 -8.40 -5.95
CA HIS A 132 -0.74 -8.61 -4.53
C HIS A 132 -1.45 -7.42 -3.82
N PHE A 133 -2.00 -6.46 -4.57
CA PHE A 133 -2.79 -5.35 -4.01
C PHE A 133 -4.09 -5.85 -3.35
N SER A 134 -4.51 -7.10 -3.59
CA SER A 134 -5.56 -7.77 -2.82
C SER A 134 -5.21 -7.96 -1.34
N THR A 135 -3.93 -7.92 -0.96
CA THR A 135 -3.50 -7.90 0.45
C THR A 135 -3.32 -6.49 1.00
N TYR A 136 -3.39 -5.45 0.16
CA TYR A 136 -3.14 -4.07 0.58
C TYR A 136 -4.31 -3.47 1.35
N SER A 137 -3.95 -2.65 2.34
CA SER A 137 -4.86 -1.75 3.07
C SER A 137 -4.32 -0.33 2.94
N VAL A 138 -4.52 0.26 1.76
CA VAL A 138 -4.03 1.61 1.44
C VAL A 138 -4.61 2.65 2.40
N GLU A 139 -5.87 2.44 2.78
CA GLU A 139 -6.67 3.26 3.69
C GLU A 139 -6.17 3.31 5.14
N THR A 140 -5.22 2.46 5.56
CA THR A 140 -4.60 2.46 6.90
C THR A 140 -3.19 3.09 6.95
N ARG A 141 -2.55 3.35 5.80
CA ARG A 141 -1.19 3.92 5.70
C ARG A 141 -1.10 5.36 6.26
N ASP A 142 -0.07 5.70 7.02
CA ASP A 142 0.13 7.01 7.69
C ASP A 142 -0.17 8.24 6.80
N ARG A 143 0.30 8.21 5.55
CA ARG A 143 0.15 9.27 4.55
C ARG A 143 -1.28 9.51 4.05
N VAL A 144 -2.19 8.55 4.27
CA VAL A 144 -3.61 8.72 3.96
C VAL A 144 -4.29 9.38 5.16
N ARG A 145 -4.34 10.71 5.15
CA ARG A 145 -4.95 11.51 6.23
C ARG A 145 -6.36 11.04 6.62
N CYS A 146 -7.16 10.66 5.62
CA CYS A 146 -8.58 10.33 5.73
C CYS A 146 -9.12 9.89 4.37
N ILE A 147 -10.27 9.23 4.35
CA ILE A 147 -11.04 8.96 3.14
C ILE A 147 -12.03 10.12 2.93
N SER A 148 -12.06 10.77 1.77
CA SER A 148 -12.97 11.89 1.55
C SER A 148 -14.44 11.44 1.49
N ALA A 149 -15.34 12.15 2.19
CA ALA A 149 -16.78 11.91 2.09
C ALA A 149 -17.38 12.33 0.73
N LYS A 150 -16.61 13.10 -0.06
CA LYS A 150 -16.94 13.43 -1.46
C LYS A 150 -16.85 12.22 -2.39
N THR A 151 -16.13 11.15 -2.02
CA THR A 151 -15.87 9.99 -2.88
C THR A 151 -16.46 8.65 -2.39
N GLU A 152 -16.54 8.35 -1.07
CA GLU A 152 -16.55 6.93 -0.61
C GLU A 152 -17.55 6.46 0.48
N LYS A 153 -17.72 5.10 0.63
CA LYS A 153 -18.81 4.31 1.32
C LYS A 153 -18.40 2.83 1.70
N MET A 154 -18.73 2.16 2.85
CA MET A 154 -20.07 1.74 3.39
C MET A 154 -20.14 1.05 4.82
N LEU A 155 -21.31 1.10 5.56
CA LEU A 155 -21.42 1.11 7.06
C LEU A 155 -22.53 0.26 7.77
N ASN A 156 -22.20 -0.63 8.75
CA ASN A 156 -22.95 -1.02 10.01
C ASN A 156 -22.33 -2.27 10.72
N PHE A 157 -22.79 -2.68 11.94
CA PHE A 157 -22.36 -3.91 12.69
C PHE A 157 -23.44 -4.58 13.59
N PRO A 158 -23.33 -5.90 13.93
CA PRO A 158 -23.84 -6.50 15.17
C PRO A 158 -22.71 -6.88 16.16
N PHE A 159 -23.07 -7.38 17.36
CA PHE A 159 -22.36 -7.17 18.64
C PHE A 159 -21.70 -8.42 19.28
N GLN A 160 -20.68 -8.23 20.16
CA GLN A 160 -20.79 -8.36 21.63
C GLN A 160 -19.52 -7.82 22.36
N MET A 161 -19.69 -7.35 23.62
CA MET A 161 -18.75 -6.53 24.41
C MET A 161 -17.46 -7.20 24.94
N LYS A 162 -16.42 -6.36 25.14
CA LYS A 162 -15.66 -6.26 26.41
C LYS A 162 -15.21 -4.80 26.68
N GLU A 163 -14.77 -4.53 27.90
CA GLU A 163 -14.66 -3.19 28.53
C GLU A 163 -13.52 -2.30 28.00
N ASP A 164 -13.84 -1.07 27.56
CA ASP A 164 -13.50 0.21 28.24
C ASP A 164 -13.93 1.38 27.33
N ASP A 165 -15.05 2.05 27.67
CA ASP A 165 -15.82 2.86 26.71
C ASP A 165 -15.26 4.28 26.44
N LEU A 166 -14.33 4.42 25.49
CA LEU A 166 -14.09 5.68 24.77
C LEU A 166 -15.22 5.92 23.75
N LEU A 167 -16.16 6.83 24.04
CA LEU A 167 -17.24 7.15 23.09
C LEU A 167 -16.77 8.16 22.03
N VAL A 168 -16.45 7.65 20.84
CA VAL A 168 -16.19 8.48 19.65
C VAL A 168 -17.50 8.77 18.92
N LEU A 169 -17.84 10.06 18.78
CA LEU A 169 -18.93 10.52 17.93
C LEU A 169 -18.38 10.96 16.57
N ILE A 170 -18.96 10.45 15.48
CA ILE A 170 -18.69 10.91 14.12
C ILE A 170 -19.94 11.57 13.56
N ASN A 171 -19.80 12.84 13.19
CA ASN A 171 -20.87 13.67 12.62
C ASN A 171 -20.59 13.92 11.13
N TYR A 172 -21.59 13.72 10.28
CA TYR A 172 -21.50 14.08 8.86
C TYR A 172 -22.24 15.39 8.62
N VAL A 173 -21.50 16.41 8.21
CA VAL A 173 -21.97 17.80 8.07
C VAL A 173 -21.99 18.17 6.59
N PHE A 174 -23.16 18.53 6.07
CA PHE A 174 -23.25 19.05 4.71
C PHE A 174 -22.56 20.42 4.60
N SER A 175 -21.75 20.63 3.56
CA SER A 175 -20.98 21.87 3.37
C SER A 175 -20.82 22.19 1.89
N ASP A 176 -21.01 23.45 1.52
CA ASP A 176 -21.08 23.88 0.12
C ASP A 176 -19.75 24.41 -0.46
N SER A 177 -18.75 24.71 0.38
CA SER A 177 -17.69 25.66 -0.01
C SER A 177 -16.25 25.33 0.39
N ASN A 178 -15.99 24.33 1.23
CA ASN A 178 -14.66 23.72 1.42
C ASN A 178 -14.77 22.50 2.34
N GLY A 179 -14.95 21.31 1.78
CA GLY A 179 -15.07 20.08 2.55
C GLY A 179 -13.83 19.77 3.39
N LYS A 180 -13.92 20.01 4.72
CA LYS A 180 -12.93 19.51 5.68
C LYS A 180 -13.09 17.98 5.77
N CYS A 181 -11.98 17.26 5.61
CA CYS A 181 -12.04 15.80 5.57
C CYS A 181 -12.36 15.20 6.94
N VAL A 182 -11.63 15.61 7.99
CA VAL A 182 -11.93 15.30 9.39
C VAL A 182 -11.42 16.44 10.29
N TRP A 183 -12.20 16.83 11.29
CA TRP A 183 -11.81 17.81 12.33
C TRP A 183 -12.61 17.59 13.62
N GLN A 184 -12.12 18.16 14.73
CA GLN A 184 -12.83 18.24 16.01
C GLN A 184 -13.68 19.52 16.03
N GLU A 185 -14.90 19.49 16.57
CA GLU A 185 -15.73 20.71 16.63
C GLU A 185 -15.08 21.79 17.52
N GLU A 186 -15.03 23.00 16.99
CA GLU A 186 -14.52 24.22 17.63
C GLU A 186 -15.70 25.06 18.11
N GLU A 187 -15.76 25.36 19.41
CA GLU A 187 -16.65 26.39 19.93
C GLU A 187 -15.96 27.75 19.82
N ARG A 188 -16.72 28.81 19.51
CA ARG A 188 -16.23 30.18 19.68
C ARG A 188 -16.77 30.76 20.96
N ASN A 189 -15.89 31.36 21.76
CA ASN A 189 -16.32 32.08 22.95
C ASN A 189 -16.93 33.44 22.59
N SER A 190 -17.46 34.17 23.58
CA SER A 190 -18.01 35.52 23.41
C SER A 190 -17.07 36.52 22.72
N ASP A 191 -15.76 36.29 22.85
CA ASP A 191 -14.69 37.17 22.36
C ASP A 191 -14.14 36.70 20.99
N ASP A 192 -14.91 35.88 20.26
CA ASP A 192 -14.61 35.28 18.95
C ASP A 192 -13.32 34.41 18.91
N GLN A 193 -12.76 34.11 20.09
CA GLN A 193 -11.63 33.17 20.24
C GLN A 193 -12.09 31.73 20.05
N VAL A 194 -11.33 30.98 19.25
CA VAL A 194 -11.54 29.56 18.96
C VAL A 194 -11.12 28.71 20.16
N ILE A 195 -12.07 27.99 20.74
CA ILE A 195 -11.87 27.00 21.80
C ILE A 195 -12.19 25.62 21.23
N GLN A 196 -11.16 24.77 21.07
CA GLN A 196 -11.37 23.35 20.78
C GLN A 196 -12.17 22.71 21.93
N ILE A 197 -13.25 21.99 21.61
CA ILE A 197 -14.05 21.28 22.63
C ILE A 197 -13.19 20.17 23.22
N LYS A 198 -12.58 20.40 24.39
CA LYS A 198 -11.79 19.38 25.10
C LYS A 198 -12.67 18.15 25.39
N PRO A 199 -12.09 16.93 25.42
CA PRO A 199 -12.81 15.72 25.80
C PRO A 199 -13.57 15.95 27.10
N LYS A 200 -14.85 15.59 27.14
CA LYS A 200 -15.62 15.66 28.39
C LYS A 200 -15.02 14.68 29.40
N LYS A 201 -15.25 14.94 30.69
CA LYS A 201 -14.77 14.06 31.79
C LYS A 201 -15.19 12.59 31.65
N ASP A 202 -16.22 12.33 30.84
CA ASP A 202 -16.80 11.02 30.57
C ASP A 202 -16.14 10.28 29.38
N GLY A 203 -14.98 10.73 28.89
CA GLY A 203 -14.25 10.07 27.79
C GLY A 203 -14.84 10.27 26.40
N GLN A 204 -15.78 11.21 26.23
CA GLN A 204 -16.42 11.50 24.94
C GLN A 204 -15.56 12.43 24.08
N VAL A 205 -15.33 12.04 22.81
CA VAL A 205 -14.67 12.87 21.78
C VAL A 205 -15.58 12.96 20.54
N SER A 206 -15.70 14.15 19.95
CA SER A 206 -16.59 14.42 18.81
C SER A 206 -15.81 14.92 17.61
N TYR A 207 -15.94 14.22 16.48
CA TYR A 207 -15.34 14.58 15.20
C TYR A 207 -16.43 14.82 14.16
N SER A 208 -16.09 15.63 13.16
CA SER A 208 -16.95 15.96 12.03
C SER A 208 -16.25 15.68 10.71
N TYR A 209 -17.04 15.31 9.71
CA TYR A 209 -16.66 15.02 8.33
C TYR A 209 -17.54 15.87 7.39
N SER A 210 -16.96 16.59 6.44
CA SER A 210 -17.72 17.42 5.51
C SER A 210 -18.18 16.57 4.33
N TYR A 211 -19.49 16.45 4.17
CA TYR A 211 -20.11 15.80 3.03
C TYR A 211 -20.52 16.83 1.98
N GLU A 212 -19.75 16.90 0.89
CA GLU A 212 -20.20 17.53 -0.35
C GLU A 212 -21.00 16.50 -1.15
N GLY A 213 -22.30 16.72 -1.31
CA GLY A 213 -23.14 15.86 -2.12
C GLY A 213 -22.83 15.97 -3.61
N ASN A 214 -22.53 14.85 -4.26
CA ASN A 214 -22.31 14.82 -5.72
C ASN A 214 -23.61 14.90 -6.55
N ALA A 215 -24.79 14.87 -5.90
CA ALA A 215 -26.09 14.97 -6.55
C ALA A 215 -26.62 16.42 -6.43
N PRO A 216 -27.37 16.93 -7.42
CA PRO A 216 -28.07 18.20 -7.34
C PRO A 216 -28.92 18.35 -6.07
N GLN A 217 -29.12 19.59 -5.62
CA GLN A 217 -29.88 19.88 -4.40
C GLN A 217 -31.31 19.33 -4.51
N GLY A 218 -31.68 18.43 -3.59
CA GLY A 218 -32.98 17.74 -3.58
C GLY A 218 -32.96 16.32 -4.15
N GLU A 219 -31.87 15.88 -4.80
CA GLU A 219 -31.74 14.51 -5.29
C GLU A 219 -31.23 13.51 -4.24
N LEU A 220 -31.69 12.26 -4.36
CA LEU A 220 -31.32 11.17 -3.46
C LEU A 220 -29.93 10.62 -3.78
N SER A 221 -28.91 11.13 -3.08
CA SER A 221 -27.59 10.51 -3.05
C SER A 221 -27.56 9.31 -2.10
N THR A 222 -26.79 8.27 -2.46
CA THR A 222 -26.37 7.25 -1.48
C THR A 222 -25.10 7.74 -0.80
N VAL A 223 -25.12 7.84 0.53
CA VAL A 223 -23.93 7.96 1.39
C VAL A 223 -23.88 6.72 2.25
N THR A 224 -22.70 6.25 2.55
CA THR A 224 -22.42 5.21 3.54
C THR A 224 -20.90 5.38 3.85
N ARG A 225 -20.23 4.71 4.81
CA ARG A 225 -18.80 4.96 5.19
C ARG A 225 -18.09 3.77 5.88
N ASP A 226 -16.76 3.62 5.81
CA ASP A 226 -16.03 2.63 6.65
C ASP A 226 -15.76 3.21 8.05
N ILE A 227 -16.33 2.60 9.10
CA ILE A 227 -16.19 3.10 10.48
C ILE A 227 -14.80 2.85 11.05
N LEU A 228 -14.19 1.71 10.74
CA LEU A 228 -12.88 1.35 11.31
C LEU A 228 -11.86 2.37 10.83
N VAL A 229 -11.88 2.68 9.53
CA VAL A 229 -11.05 3.72 8.92
C VAL A 229 -11.42 5.10 9.45
N ASP A 230 -12.70 5.51 9.42
CA ASP A 230 -13.08 6.86 9.83
C ASP A 230 -12.83 7.16 11.31
N VAL A 231 -13.00 6.18 12.21
CA VAL A 231 -12.65 6.34 13.63
C VAL A 231 -11.13 6.31 13.81
N ALA A 232 -10.41 5.41 13.15
CA ALA A 232 -8.95 5.37 13.18
C ALA A 232 -8.33 6.72 12.76
N ARG A 233 -8.81 7.30 11.66
CA ARG A 233 -8.32 8.59 11.14
C ARG A 233 -8.76 9.78 11.98
N ALA A 234 -9.95 9.75 12.57
CA ALA A 234 -10.38 10.73 13.55
C ALA A 234 -9.45 10.73 14.79
N LEU A 235 -9.22 9.56 15.39
CA LEU A 235 -8.35 9.41 16.56
C LEU A 235 -6.88 9.76 16.26
N SER A 236 -6.41 9.48 15.05
CA SER A 236 -5.06 9.85 14.59
C SER A 236 -4.91 11.35 14.28
N SER A 237 -6.01 12.10 14.16
CA SER A 237 -5.99 13.54 13.82
C SER A 237 -5.96 14.48 15.05
N GLY A 238 -5.79 13.96 16.26
CA GLY A 238 -5.78 14.77 17.50
C GLY A 238 -4.44 15.46 17.78
N GLU A 239 -4.47 16.74 18.16
CA GLU A 239 -3.28 17.62 18.28
C GLU A 239 -2.18 17.17 19.26
N ASN A 240 -2.48 16.27 20.20
CA ASN A 240 -1.56 15.83 21.27
C ASN A 240 -0.86 14.48 20.99
N ARG A 241 -0.92 13.96 19.77
CA ARG A 241 -0.30 12.68 19.41
C ARG A 241 1.03 12.85 18.67
N LYS A 242 1.95 11.91 18.88
CA LYS A 242 3.18 11.81 18.10
C LYS A 242 2.82 11.45 16.66
N LYS A 243 3.73 11.77 15.74
CA LYS A 243 3.53 11.54 14.30
C LYS A 243 3.34 10.06 13.95
N ASP A 244 3.81 9.18 14.82
CA ASP A 244 3.89 7.73 14.66
C ASP A 244 2.72 7.01 15.38
N ASP A 245 1.83 7.73 16.08
CA ASP A 245 0.62 7.20 16.75
C ASP A 245 -0.53 6.93 15.75
N ASN A 246 -0.25 6.34 14.58
CA ASN A 246 -1.27 5.99 13.59
C ASN A 246 -2.15 4.85 14.14
N VAL A 247 -3.42 5.16 14.40
CA VAL A 247 -4.37 4.15 14.91
C VAL A 247 -4.76 3.22 13.78
N VAL A 248 -4.66 1.92 14.02
CA VAL A 248 -5.32 0.88 13.21
C VAL A 248 -6.37 0.24 14.10
N LEU A 249 -7.58 0.06 13.56
CA LEU A 249 -8.71 -0.57 14.24
C LEU A 249 -9.16 -1.81 13.48
N HIS A 250 -9.45 -2.87 14.22
CA HIS A 250 -9.88 -4.16 13.71
C HIS A 250 -11.35 -4.44 14.04
N PRO A 251 -12.00 -5.39 13.33
CA PRO A 251 -13.37 -5.81 13.64
C PRO A 251 -13.50 -6.35 15.08
N GLY A 252 -14.10 -5.55 15.95
CA GLY A 252 -14.26 -5.84 17.38
C GLY A 252 -13.83 -4.68 18.29
N ASP A 253 -12.92 -3.82 17.82
CA ASP A 253 -12.31 -2.75 18.62
C ASP A 253 -13.29 -1.60 18.90
N ILE A 254 -14.28 -1.39 18.02
CA ILE A 254 -15.27 -0.33 18.15
C ILE A 254 -16.69 -0.85 17.89
N ARG A 255 -17.67 -0.17 18.51
CA ARG A 255 -19.09 -0.43 18.38
C ARG A 255 -19.83 0.83 17.94
N LEU A 256 -20.56 0.76 16.83
CA LEU A 256 -21.50 1.82 16.46
C LEU A 256 -22.66 1.84 17.49
N VAL A 257 -22.77 2.93 18.25
CA VAL A 257 -23.81 3.09 19.28
C VAL A 257 -25.08 3.70 18.72
N SER A 258 -24.96 4.72 17.86
CA SER A 258 -26.07 5.43 17.24
C SER A 258 -25.65 6.08 15.93
N LEU A 259 -26.62 6.39 15.07
CA LEU A 259 -26.44 7.22 13.88
C LEU A 259 -27.40 8.40 13.97
N GLY A 260 -26.84 9.59 14.22
CA GLY A 260 -27.58 10.84 14.27
C GLY A 260 -27.49 11.62 12.95
N PHE A 261 -28.53 12.37 12.63
CA PHE A 261 -28.53 13.33 11.53
C PHE A 261 -28.90 14.72 12.08
N ARG A 262 -28.18 15.76 11.64
CA ARG A 262 -28.36 17.15 12.09
C ARG A 262 -28.79 18.02 10.90
N GLY A 263 -29.80 18.87 11.10
CA GLY A 263 -30.37 19.73 10.06
C GLY A 263 -31.59 19.12 9.35
N GLN A 264 -32.07 19.80 8.31
CA GLN A 264 -33.18 19.30 7.47
C GLN A 264 -32.65 18.27 6.46
N VAL A 265 -32.83 16.99 6.74
CA VAL A 265 -32.45 15.89 5.84
C VAL A 265 -33.61 14.93 5.59
N THR A 266 -33.66 14.35 4.39
CA THR A 266 -34.52 13.21 4.08
C THR A 266 -33.66 11.96 3.94
N VAL A 267 -33.85 11.00 4.84
CA VAL A 267 -33.08 9.75 4.86
C VAL A 267 -34.01 8.59 4.48
N LYS A 268 -33.58 7.72 3.55
CA LYS A 268 -34.33 6.49 3.27
C LYS A 268 -34.33 5.60 4.50
N GLN A 269 -35.49 5.02 4.83
CA GLN A 269 -35.71 4.19 6.03
C GLN A 269 -34.74 2.99 6.17
N ARG A 270 -34.06 2.59 5.10
CA ARG A 270 -33.15 1.43 5.07
C ARG A 270 -31.68 1.86 5.05
N VAL A 271 -31.05 1.85 6.22
CA VAL A 271 -29.58 1.83 6.38
C VAL A 271 -29.11 0.37 6.26
N VAL A 272 -28.03 0.10 5.50
CA VAL A 272 -27.60 -1.28 5.17
C VAL A 272 -26.16 -1.54 5.58
N GLN A 273 -26.00 -2.57 6.40
CA GLN A 273 -24.70 -3.16 6.74
C GLN A 273 -24.12 -4.02 5.62
N ARG A 274 -22.79 -3.99 5.48
CA ARG A 274 -21.98 -5.08 4.90
C ARG A 274 -20.68 -5.28 5.67
N LYS A 275 -20.02 -6.43 5.45
CA LYS A 275 -18.65 -6.69 5.91
C LYS A 275 -17.62 -5.96 5.04
N GLU A 276 -17.91 -5.87 3.74
CA GLU A 276 -17.07 -5.31 2.70
C GLU A 276 -17.93 -4.69 1.59
N GLN A 277 -17.36 -3.78 0.80
CA GLN A 277 -18.04 -3.16 -0.35
C GLN A 277 -17.00 -2.71 -1.40
N HIS A 278 -16.04 -3.59 -1.73
CA HIS A 278 -14.89 -3.28 -2.58
C HIS A 278 -15.27 -2.73 -3.97
N GLU A 279 -16.33 -3.22 -4.61
CA GLU A 279 -16.79 -2.70 -5.92
C GLU A 279 -17.18 -1.21 -5.85
N HIS A 280 -17.74 -0.74 -4.72
CA HIS A 280 -18.08 0.69 -4.59
C HIS A 280 -16.82 1.54 -4.46
N ALA A 281 -15.84 1.14 -3.64
CA ALA A 281 -14.57 1.85 -3.51
C ALA A 281 -13.87 1.92 -4.88
N PHE A 282 -13.80 0.78 -5.59
CA PHE A 282 -13.27 0.71 -6.95
C PHE A 282 -13.98 1.65 -7.93
N ARG A 283 -15.32 1.65 -7.97
CA ARG A 283 -16.10 2.57 -8.81
C ARG A 283 -15.85 4.04 -8.43
N ALA A 284 -15.79 4.35 -7.14
CA ALA A 284 -15.52 5.69 -6.64
C ALA A 284 -14.14 6.20 -7.08
N SER A 285 -13.10 5.35 -7.02
CA SER A 285 -11.77 5.68 -7.55
C SER A 285 -11.78 5.91 -9.06
N ALA A 286 -12.47 5.05 -9.82
CA ALA A 286 -12.60 5.18 -11.27
C ALA A 286 -13.37 6.45 -11.70
N ASP A 287 -14.50 6.74 -11.03
CA ASP A 287 -15.28 7.97 -11.23
C ASP A 287 -14.47 9.22 -10.88
N TRP A 288 -13.67 9.17 -9.80
CA TRP A 288 -12.78 10.27 -9.43
C TRP A 288 -11.69 10.49 -10.50
N LEU A 289 -11.04 9.43 -10.97
CA LEU A 289 -10.01 9.51 -12.02
C LEU A 289 -10.57 10.13 -13.31
N ALA A 290 -11.70 9.61 -13.81
CA ALA A 290 -12.33 10.12 -15.03
C ALA A 290 -12.80 11.58 -14.91
N LYS A 291 -13.22 12.01 -13.70
CA LYS A 291 -13.66 13.39 -13.44
C LYS A 291 -12.48 14.38 -13.21
N SER A 292 -11.36 13.88 -12.71
CA SER A 292 -10.23 14.72 -12.23
C SER A 292 -9.02 14.74 -13.17
N GLN A 293 -9.16 14.13 -14.35
CA GLN A 293 -8.19 14.20 -15.43
C GLN A 293 -8.17 15.61 -16.02
N ASP A 294 -6.97 16.14 -16.32
CA ASP A 294 -6.80 17.44 -16.92
C ASP A 294 -7.02 17.41 -18.46
N SER A 295 -7.03 18.58 -19.09
CA SER A 295 -7.19 18.70 -20.54
C SER A 295 -6.00 18.18 -21.36
N GLN A 296 -4.92 17.75 -20.71
CA GLN A 296 -3.77 17.09 -21.33
C GLN A 296 -3.82 15.57 -21.22
N GLY A 297 -4.84 15.02 -20.55
CA GLY A 297 -4.98 13.59 -20.24
C GLY A 297 -4.28 13.15 -18.95
N GLY A 298 -3.71 14.07 -18.17
CA GLY A 298 -2.93 13.77 -16.98
C GLY A 298 -3.69 13.91 -15.67
N TRP A 299 -3.15 13.29 -14.61
CA TRP A 299 -3.51 13.61 -13.23
C TRP A 299 -2.39 14.42 -12.58
N ALA A 300 -2.46 15.73 -12.75
CA ALA A 300 -1.44 16.67 -12.30
C ALA A 300 -1.33 16.70 -10.76
N VAL A 301 -0.11 16.54 -10.23
CA VAL A 301 0.16 16.52 -8.80
C VAL A 301 0.20 17.95 -8.24
N PRO A 302 -0.69 18.35 -7.32
CA PRO A 302 -0.88 19.76 -6.93
C PRO A 302 0.15 20.27 -5.89
N VAL A 303 1.27 19.56 -5.69
CA VAL A 303 2.28 19.89 -4.67
C VAL A 303 3.71 19.80 -5.23
N GLU A 304 4.61 20.61 -4.68
CA GLU A 304 6.05 20.52 -5.00
C GLU A 304 6.58 19.14 -4.60
N ARG A 305 7.36 18.50 -5.47
CA ARG A 305 8.15 17.32 -5.12
C ARG A 305 9.63 17.64 -5.21
N SER A 306 10.34 17.40 -4.12
CA SER A 306 11.79 17.60 -4.04
C SER A 306 12.53 16.27 -3.86
N ILE A 307 13.62 16.09 -4.60
CA ILE A 307 14.38 14.86 -4.74
C ILE A 307 15.88 15.17 -4.65
N ALA A 308 16.67 14.22 -4.12
CA ALA A 308 18.12 14.32 -3.98
C ALA A 308 18.57 15.63 -3.29
N GLU A 309 18.14 15.86 -2.04
CA GLU A 309 18.55 17.04 -1.24
C GLU A 309 18.22 18.39 -1.92
N ARG A 310 17.03 18.48 -2.54
CA ARG A 310 16.59 19.61 -3.39
C ARG A 310 17.42 19.88 -4.65
N LYS A 311 18.32 18.99 -5.07
CA LYS A 311 19.02 19.10 -6.37
C LYS A 311 18.06 18.94 -7.56
N LEU A 312 16.96 18.20 -7.37
CA LEU A 312 15.89 18.04 -8.34
C LEU A 312 14.57 18.50 -7.70
N VAL A 313 13.86 19.42 -8.33
CA VAL A 313 12.60 19.98 -7.83
C VAL A 313 11.57 20.00 -8.95
N LEU A 314 10.37 19.50 -8.66
CA LEU A 314 9.19 19.54 -9.53
C LEU A 314 8.18 20.52 -8.92
N PRO A 315 7.84 21.63 -9.59
CA PRO A 315 6.81 22.54 -9.13
C PRO A 315 5.42 21.88 -9.24
N PRO A 316 4.40 22.34 -8.47
CA PRO A 316 3.02 21.87 -8.59
C PRO A 316 2.52 21.84 -10.05
N GLY A 317 1.77 20.80 -10.41
CA GLY A 317 1.27 20.55 -11.76
C GLY A 317 2.03 19.50 -12.56
N TRP A 318 3.01 18.81 -11.95
CA TRP A 318 3.79 17.76 -12.60
C TRP A 318 3.01 16.44 -12.74
N HIS A 319 3.34 15.63 -13.75
CA HIS A 319 2.74 14.32 -14.02
C HIS A 319 3.67 13.16 -13.65
N SER A 320 3.13 11.97 -13.36
CA SER A 320 3.92 10.78 -13.04
C SER A 320 3.53 9.60 -13.93
N ALA A 321 4.51 8.92 -14.54
CA ALA A 321 4.25 7.73 -15.35
C ALA A 321 3.59 6.61 -14.52
N MET A 322 3.92 6.52 -13.23
CA MET A 322 3.30 5.59 -12.29
C MET A 322 1.83 5.94 -12.04
N ALA A 323 1.51 7.22 -11.84
CA ALA A 323 0.13 7.68 -11.67
C ALA A 323 -0.70 7.44 -12.95
N GLN A 324 -0.14 7.76 -14.13
CA GLN A 324 -0.80 7.46 -15.40
C GLN A 324 -1.02 5.95 -15.58
N GLY A 325 -0.03 5.11 -15.28
CA GLY A 325 -0.12 3.66 -15.37
C GLY A 325 -1.21 3.07 -14.47
N HIS A 326 -1.25 3.45 -13.19
CA HIS A 326 -2.31 3.02 -12.28
C HIS A 326 -3.69 3.55 -12.70
N GLY A 327 -3.78 4.82 -13.13
CA GLY A 327 -5.01 5.41 -13.65
C GLY A 327 -5.59 4.60 -14.82
N ILE A 328 -4.75 4.29 -15.82
CA ILE A 328 -5.13 3.44 -16.97
C ILE A 328 -5.54 2.04 -16.50
N SER A 329 -4.80 1.42 -15.57
CA SER A 329 -5.09 0.08 -15.04
C SER A 329 -6.46 -0.02 -14.34
N VAL A 330 -6.83 1.03 -13.59
CA VAL A 330 -8.13 1.15 -12.91
C VAL A 330 -9.24 1.42 -13.93
N LEU A 331 -9.04 2.37 -14.84
CA LEU A 331 -10.05 2.77 -15.82
C LEU A 331 -10.36 1.65 -16.84
N THR A 332 -9.35 0.88 -17.25
CA THR A 332 -9.52 -0.29 -18.13
C THR A 332 -10.41 -1.35 -17.47
N ARG A 333 -10.14 -1.70 -16.20
CA ARG A 333 -10.98 -2.61 -15.41
C ARG A 333 -12.38 -2.03 -15.18
N ALA A 334 -12.50 -0.71 -15.01
CA ALA A 334 -13.79 -0.05 -14.79
C ALA A 334 -14.66 -0.02 -16.05
N TYR A 335 -14.08 0.22 -17.23
CA TYR A 335 -14.78 0.07 -18.51
C TYR A 335 -15.26 -1.37 -18.70
N HIS A 336 -14.41 -2.37 -18.46
CA HIS A 336 -14.80 -3.78 -18.57
C HIS A 336 -15.96 -4.14 -17.61
N GLN A 337 -15.84 -3.80 -16.33
CA GLN A 337 -16.82 -4.16 -15.29
C GLN A 337 -18.15 -3.41 -15.41
N PHE A 338 -18.14 -2.16 -15.91
CA PHE A 338 -19.30 -1.28 -15.86
C PHE A 338 -19.85 -0.85 -17.23
N SER A 339 -19.15 -1.16 -18.33
CA SER A 339 -19.52 -0.82 -19.72
C SER A 339 -19.80 0.67 -19.96
N ASP A 340 -19.19 1.54 -19.14
CA ASP A 340 -19.35 3.00 -19.22
C ASP A 340 -18.15 3.60 -19.98
N LYS A 341 -18.41 4.11 -21.19
CA LYS A 341 -17.39 4.55 -22.14
C LYS A 341 -16.47 5.65 -21.58
N LYS A 342 -16.94 6.46 -20.63
CA LYS A 342 -16.14 7.55 -20.03
C LYS A 342 -14.81 7.05 -19.46
N TYR A 343 -14.75 5.81 -18.96
CA TYR A 343 -13.53 5.23 -18.42
C TYR A 343 -12.53 4.89 -19.53
N LEU A 344 -13.00 4.36 -20.68
CA LEU A 344 -12.16 4.10 -21.84
C LEU A 344 -11.65 5.39 -22.48
N ASP A 345 -12.52 6.39 -22.66
CA ASP A 345 -12.14 7.69 -23.22
C ASP A 345 -11.08 8.38 -22.33
N SER A 346 -11.20 8.26 -21.00
CA SER A 346 -10.21 8.75 -20.03
C SER A 346 -8.90 7.96 -20.07
N ALA A 347 -8.95 6.63 -20.14
CA ALA A 347 -7.76 5.77 -20.26
C ALA A 347 -6.97 6.05 -21.56
N ILE A 348 -7.67 6.27 -22.67
CA ILE A 348 -7.08 6.66 -23.96
C ILE A 348 -6.43 8.04 -23.87
N SER A 349 -7.10 9.01 -23.25
CA SER A 349 -6.57 10.37 -23.08
C SER A 349 -5.26 10.37 -22.27
N ALA A 350 -5.10 9.45 -21.33
CA ALA A 350 -3.89 9.31 -20.52
C ALA A 350 -2.61 8.93 -21.30
N LEU A 351 -2.75 8.44 -22.54
CA LEU A 351 -1.62 8.14 -23.43
C LEU A 351 -0.88 9.40 -23.91
N GLU A 352 -1.53 10.56 -23.94
CA GLU A 352 -0.91 11.80 -24.43
C GLU A 352 0.27 12.26 -23.56
N ILE A 353 0.21 11.99 -22.25
CA ILE A 353 1.28 12.31 -21.29
C ILE A 353 2.55 11.48 -21.53
N PHE A 354 2.43 10.24 -22.01
CA PHE A 354 3.56 9.35 -22.33
C PHE A 354 4.35 9.78 -23.58
N LYS A 355 3.77 10.63 -24.43
CA LYS A 355 4.35 11.05 -25.71
C LYS A 355 5.15 12.35 -25.59
N LYS A 356 4.73 13.25 -24.70
CA LYS A 356 5.37 14.54 -24.37
C LYS A 356 6.62 14.33 -23.51
N ASN A 357 7.65 15.15 -23.73
CA ASN A 357 8.85 15.10 -22.91
C ASN A 357 8.59 15.63 -21.49
N ALA A 358 9.41 15.20 -20.52
CA ALA A 358 9.39 15.69 -19.14
C ALA A 358 9.47 17.23 -19.05
N SER A 359 10.32 17.84 -19.90
CA SER A 359 10.46 19.30 -20.03
C SER A 359 9.25 20.02 -20.63
N GLU A 360 8.28 19.28 -21.18
CA GLU A 360 7.08 19.77 -21.86
C GLU A 360 5.80 19.39 -21.10
N GLY A 361 5.92 19.05 -19.81
CA GLY A 361 4.81 18.64 -18.94
C GLY A 361 4.34 17.19 -19.13
N GLY A 362 5.06 16.39 -19.92
CA GLY A 362 4.85 14.96 -20.05
C GLY A 362 5.66 14.13 -19.06
N VAL A 363 5.82 12.84 -19.35
CA VAL A 363 6.65 11.90 -18.55
C VAL A 363 7.77 11.24 -19.34
N ARG A 364 7.92 11.55 -20.64
CA ARG A 364 8.94 10.92 -21.48
C ARG A 364 10.32 11.51 -21.22
N ALA A 365 11.30 10.64 -20.98
CA ALA A 365 12.72 10.99 -20.90
C ALA A 365 13.55 10.15 -21.88
N SER A 366 14.83 10.47 -22.01
CA SER A 366 15.81 9.72 -22.80
C SER A 366 17.10 9.53 -22.00
N PHE A 367 17.61 8.30 -21.97
CA PHE A 367 18.85 7.94 -21.30
C PHE A 367 19.73 7.12 -22.24
N PHE A 368 20.91 7.65 -22.58
CA PHE A 368 21.78 7.09 -23.64
C PHE A 368 21.03 6.76 -24.95
N GLY A 369 20.07 7.60 -25.35
CA GLY A 369 19.23 7.41 -26.54
C GLY A 369 18.06 6.43 -26.39
N THR A 370 17.90 5.85 -25.20
CA THR A 370 16.83 4.90 -24.85
C THR A 370 15.68 5.63 -24.15
N ILE A 371 14.43 5.41 -24.58
CA ILE A 371 13.26 6.12 -24.03
C ILE A 371 12.89 5.60 -22.65
N TRP A 372 12.50 6.47 -21.73
CA TRP A 372 12.00 6.13 -20.40
C TRP A 372 10.69 6.87 -20.09
N TYR A 373 9.89 6.31 -19.17
CA TYR A 373 8.71 6.97 -18.62
C TYR A 373 8.94 7.24 -17.13
N GLU A 374 9.07 8.51 -16.77
CA GLU A 374 9.52 8.95 -15.45
C GLU A 374 8.41 8.88 -14.39
N GLU A 375 8.71 8.24 -13.24
CA GLU A 375 7.90 8.40 -12.03
C GLU A 375 7.91 9.87 -11.56
N TYR A 376 9.07 10.52 -11.68
CA TYR A 376 9.28 11.94 -11.39
C TYR A 376 9.97 12.57 -12.60
N PRO A 377 9.29 13.40 -13.43
CA PRO A 377 9.81 13.95 -14.68
C PRO A 377 10.83 15.09 -14.44
N THR A 378 11.91 14.79 -13.72
CA THR A 378 12.96 15.75 -13.38
C THR A 378 13.87 16.03 -14.58
N THR A 379 14.61 17.15 -14.52
CA THR A 379 15.68 17.45 -15.46
C THR A 379 16.97 17.74 -14.68
N PRO A 380 18.04 16.92 -14.82
CA PRO A 380 18.10 15.65 -15.55
C PRO A 380 17.12 14.59 -15.00
N GLY A 381 16.85 13.57 -15.82
CA GLY A 381 15.92 12.49 -15.48
C GLY A 381 16.34 11.70 -14.23
N SER A 382 15.35 11.16 -13.53
CA SER A 382 15.54 10.39 -12.30
C SER A 382 15.70 8.90 -12.58
N PHE A 383 14.94 8.40 -13.56
CA PHE A 383 14.92 7.01 -14.00
C PHE A 383 14.60 6.02 -12.86
N VAL A 384 13.54 6.28 -12.09
CA VAL A 384 13.03 5.37 -11.06
C VAL A 384 12.46 4.09 -11.68
N LEU A 385 12.85 2.92 -11.16
CA LEU A 385 12.50 1.63 -11.76
C LEU A 385 11.05 1.19 -11.51
N ASN A 386 10.58 1.17 -10.25
CA ASN A 386 9.23 0.68 -9.92
C ASN A 386 8.13 1.45 -10.66
N GLY A 387 8.18 2.79 -10.68
CA GLY A 387 7.17 3.59 -11.38
C GLY A 387 7.19 3.42 -12.89
N PHE A 388 8.36 3.19 -13.50
CA PHE A 388 8.45 2.81 -14.90
C PHE A 388 7.77 1.45 -15.15
N LEU A 389 8.08 0.43 -14.36
CA LEU A 389 7.47 -0.90 -14.48
C LEU A 389 5.94 -0.86 -14.31
N TYR A 390 5.41 -0.12 -13.33
CA TYR A 390 3.97 0.11 -13.18
C TYR A 390 3.36 0.83 -14.38
N SER A 391 4.08 1.79 -14.98
CA SER A 391 3.62 2.48 -16.19
C SER A 391 3.49 1.54 -17.39
N LEU A 392 4.41 0.57 -17.54
CA LEU A 392 4.32 -0.44 -18.60
C LEU A 392 3.12 -1.37 -18.40
N ILE A 393 2.80 -1.74 -17.16
CA ILE A 393 1.63 -2.58 -16.86
C ILE A 393 0.33 -1.86 -17.23
N GLY A 394 0.21 -0.57 -16.92
CA GLY A 394 -0.96 0.22 -17.34
C GLY A 394 -1.12 0.33 -18.87
N LEU A 395 -0.01 0.58 -19.59
CA LEU A 395 -0.01 0.57 -21.06
C LEU A 395 -0.40 -0.80 -21.63
N TYR A 396 0.09 -1.88 -21.02
CA TYR A 396 -0.30 -3.25 -21.38
C TYR A 396 -1.79 -3.49 -21.13
N ASP A 397 -2.33 -3.11 -19.98
CA ASP A 397 -3.74 -3.33 -19.65
C ASP A 397 -4.69 -2.74 -20.70
N LEU A 398 -4.47 -1.47 -21.08
CA LEU A 398 -5.26 -0.84 -22.14
C LEU A 398 -5.05 -1.52 -23.50
N SER A 399 -3.83 -1.98 -23.81
CA SER A 399 -3.53 -2.68 -25.08
C SER A 399 -4.26 -4.02 -25.25
N GLN A 400 -4.62 -4.68 -24.13
CA GLN A 400 -5.28 -5.98 -24.14
C GLN A 400 -6.81 -5.91 -24.10
N LEU A 401 -7.39 -4.71 -24.08
CA LEU A 401 -8.83 -4.52 -24.01
C LEU A 401 -9.51 -4.84 -25.35
N ASP A 402 -10.58 -5.65 -25.32
CA ASP A 402 -11.41 -5.88 -26.50
C ASP A 402 -12.22 -4.63 -26.84
N VAL A 403 -11.79 -3.96 -27.92
CA VAL A 403 -12.45 -2.79 -28.52
C VAL A 403 -12.89 -3.07 -29.96
N SER A 404 -13.15 -4.35 -30.30
CA SER A 404 -13.56 -4.77 -31.64
C SER A 404 -14.83 -4.06 -32.13
N THR A 405 -15.77 -3.76 -31.23
CA THR A 405 -17.04 -3.07 -31.51
C THR A 405 -16.97 -1.54 -31.48
N GLU A 406 -15.84 -0.95 -31.09
CA GLU A 406 -15.68 0.51 -30.97
C GLU A 406 -15.37 1.19 -32.32
N SER A 407 -15.09 2.51 -32.32
CA SER A 407 -14.67 3.22 -33.54
C SER A 407 -13.24 2.87 -33.97
N GLU A 408 -12.89 3.19 -35.22
CA GLU A 408 -11.52 2.99 -35.71
C GLU A 408 -10.50 3.86 -34.96
N ASP A 409 -10.88 5.07 -34.56
CA ASP A 409 -10.04 5.96 -33.74
C ASP A 409 -9.71 5.31 -32.38
N VAL A 410 -10.70 4.69 -31.73
CA VAL A 410 -10.51 3.96 -30.46
C VAL A 410 -9.60 2.75 -30.65
N ARG A 411 -9.79 1.96 -31.71
CA ARG A 411 -8.89 0.85 -32.06
C ARG A 411 -7.46 1.33 -32.30
N SER A 412 -7.28 2.44 -33.01
CA SER A 412 -5.96 3.05 -33.24
C SER A 412 -5.31 3.51 -31.93
N LYS A 413 -6.08 3.99 -30.95
CA LYS A 413 -5.58 4.41 -29.63
C LYS A 413 -5.19 3.23 -28.73
N VAL A 414 -5.94 2.14 -28.75
CA VAL A 414 -5.53 0.88 -28.08
C VAL A 414 -4.25 0.32 -28.69
N LYS A 415 -4.09 0.42 -30.02
CA LYS A 415 -2.84 0.08 -30.71
C LYS A 415 -1.68 1.02 -30.35
N GLU A 416 -1.93 2.32 -30.17
CA GLU A 416 -0.92 3.28 -29.68
C GLU A 416 -0.41 2.91 -28.28
N ALA A 417 -1.28 2.40 -27.38
CA ALA A 417 -0.87 1.87 -26.08
C ALA A 417 0.07 0.66 -26.21
N GLN A 418 -0.23 -0.27 -27.14
CA GLN A 418 0.63 -1.43 -27.44
C GLN A 418 2.02 -1.02 -27.95
N GLU A 419 2.10 0.02 -28.78
CA GLU A 419 3.35 0.55 -29.33
C GLU A 419 4.21 1.22 -28.24
N LEU A 420 3.60 2.01 -27.36
CA LEU A 420 4.26 2.59 -26.19
C LEU A 420 4.77 1.50 -25.21
N TYR A 421 3.95 0.48 -24.94
CA TYR A 421 4.36 -0.67 -24.13
C TYR A 421 5.59 -1.37 -24.69
N GLN A 422 5.58 -1.72 -25.98
CA GLN A 422 6.71 -2.41 -26.65
C GLN A 422 7.99 -1.57 -26.66
N LEU A 423 7.86 -0.25 -26.86
CA LEU A 423 9.00 0.68 -26.76
C LEU A 423 9.58 0.68 -25.34
N GLY A 424 8.73 0.75 -24.32
CA GLY A 424 9.14 0.72 -22.92
C GLY A 424 9.76 -0.62 -22.50
N VAL A 425 9.23 -1.75 -22.95
CA VAL A 425 9.82 -3.08 -22.72
C VAL A 425 11.19 -3.24 -23.38
N LYS A 426 11.37 -2.70 -24.59
CA LYS A 426 12.68 -2.64 -25.25
C LYS A 426 13.68 -1.85 -24.40
N SER A 427 13.28 -0.68 -23.92
CA SER A 427 14.09 0.15 -23.03
C SER A 427 14.43 -0.54 -21.70
N LEU A 428 13.46 -1.24 -21.10
CA LEU A 428 13.68 -2.04 -19.90
C LEU A 428 14.82 -3.05 -20.13
N LYS A 429 14.74 -3.85 -21.19
CA LYS A 429 15.78 -4.87 -21.50
C LYS A 429 17.17 -4.26 -21.69
N GLN A 430 17.27 -3.02 -22.18
CA GLN A 430 18.54 -2.31 -22.37
C GLN A 430 19.11 -1.71 -21.08
N LEU A 431 18.27 -1.15 -20.20
CA LEU A 431 18.71 -0.40 -19.01
C LEU A 431 18.67 -1.21 -17.71
N LEU A 432 17.93 -2.32 -17.66
CA LEU A 432 17.80 -3.20 -16.48
C LEU A 432 19.14 -3.58 -15.80
N PRO A 433 20.24 -3.88 -16.54
CA PRO A 433 21.53 -4.19 -15.91
C PRO A 433 22.08 -3.05 -15.02
N LEU A 434 21.72 -1.79 -15.28
CA LEU A 434 22.20 -0.64 -14.49
C LEU A 434 21.57 -0.57 -13.09
N TYR A 435 20.49 -1.33 -12.85
CA TYR A 435 19.82 -1.39 -11.55
C TYR A 435 20.31 -2.58 -10.69
N ASP A 436 21.16 -3.46 -11.22
CA ASP A 436 21.66 -4.64 -10.51
C ASP A 436 23.01 -4.35 -9.84
N THR A 437 23.06 -4.42 -8.50
CA THR A 437 24.31 -4.16 -7.75
C THR A 437 25.17 -5.42 -7.54
N GLY A 438 24.70 -6.58 -8.00
CA GLY A 438 25.27 -7.88 -7.64
C GLY A 438 24.88 -8.39 -6.25
N SER A 439 24.14 -7.63 -5.44
CA SER A 439 23.60 -8.09 -4.14
C SER A 439 22.35 -7.33 -3.69
N GLY A 440 21.58 -6.79 -4.62
CA GLY A 440 20.38 -5.98 -4.39
C GLY A 440 20.01 -5.22 -5.67
N THR A 441 19.12 -4.23 -5.56
CA THR A 441 18.82 -3.30 -6.66
C THR A 441 19.03 -1.84 -6.27
N ILE A 442 19.31 -1.01 -7.27
CA ILE A 442 19.25 0.44 -7.16
C ILE A 442 17.78 0.89 -7.39
N TYR A 443 17.31 1.93 -6.70
CA TYR A 443 15.97 2.50 -6.89
C TYR A 443 15.88 3.31 -8.19
N ASP A 444 16.93 4.07 -8.50
CA ASP A 444 16.97 5.01 -9.61
C ASP A 444 18.40 5.30 -10.12
N LEU A 445 18.51 5.91 -11.30
CA LEU A 445 19.82 6.18 -11.93
C LEU A 445 20.37 7.59 -11.62
N ARG A 446 19.92 8.26 -10.55
CA ARG A 446 20.45 9.59 -10.15
C ARG A 446 21.96 9.58 -9.94
N HIS A 447 22.52 8.43 -9.56
CA HIS A 447 23.95 8.27 -9.38
C HIS A 447 24.74 8.43 -10.68
N VAL A 448 24.18 8.01 -11.82
CA VAL A 448 24.74 8.27 -13.15
C VAL A 448 24.41 9.69 -13.62
N ALA A 449 23.18 10.15 -13.41
CA ALA A 449 22.71 11.46 -13.90
C ALA A 449 23.29 12.67 -13.14
N LEU A 450 23.63 12.51 -11.85
CA LEU A 450 24.12 13.58 -10.96
C LEU A 450 25.55 13.33 -10.44
N GLY A 451 26.16 12.18 -10.74
CA GLY A 451 27.49 11.81 -10.21
C GLY A 451 27.52 11.59 -8.70
N THR A 452 26.40 11.16 -8.10
CA THR A 452 26.28 10.88 -6.65
C THR A 452 26.48 9.40 -6.34
N ALA A 453 26.49 9.03 -5.05
CA ALA A 453 26.36 7.62 -4.65
C ALA A 453 25.02 7.00 -5.15
N PRO A 454 24.98 5.67 -5.40
CA PRO A 454 23.76 4.93 -5.69
C PRO A 454 22.67 5.11 -4.63
N ASN A 455 21.45 5.43 -5.07
CA ASN A 455 20.26 5.37 -4.22
C ASN A 455 19.77 3.92 -4.18
N LEU A 456 20.26 3.13 -3.22
CA LEU A 456 19.90 1.72 -3.10
C LEU A 456 18.41 1.55 -2.77
N ALA A 457 17.76 0.58 -3.41
CA ALA A 457 16.39 0.22 -3.06
C ALA A 457 16.39 -0.53 -1.73
N ARG A 458 15.57 -0.08 -0.78
CA ARG A 458 15.25 -0.86 0.43
C ARG A 458 14.61 -2.21 0.05
N TRP A 459 14.61 -3.18 0.95
CA TRP A 459 14.19 -4.55 0.63
C TRP A 459 12.76 -4.65 0.09
N ASP A 460 11.84 -3.77 0.51
CA ASP A 460 10.46 -3.73 -0.01
C ASP A 460 10.42 -3.31 -1.48
N TYR A 461 11.13 -2.25 -1.84
CA TYR A 461 11.26 -1.84 -3.24
C TYR A 461 12.02 -2.88 -4.07
N HIS A 462 12.99 -3.59 -3.48
CA HIS A 462 13.61 -4.73 -4.15
C HIS A 462 12.60 -5.87 -4.41
N ALA A 463 11.71 -6.17 -3.46
CA ALA A 463 10.63 -7.14 -3.64
C ALA A 463 9.59 -6.68 -4.69
N VAL A 464 9.25 -5.39 -4.72
CA VAL A 464 8.41 -4.77 -5.78
C VAL A 464 9.10 -4.91 -7.14
N HIS A 465 10.38 -4.57 -7.26
CA HIS A 465 11.14 -4.72 -8.51
C HIS A 465 11.11 -6.17 -9.01
N VAL A 466 11.35 -7.15 -8.12
CA VAL A 466 11.24 -8.58 -8.42
C VAL A 466 9.84 -8.96 -8.91
N TYR A 467 8.80 -8.53 -8.20
CA TYR A 467 7.41 -8.87 -8.49
C TYR A 467 6.96 -8.35 -9.87
N LEU A 468 7.21 -7.07 -10.13
CA LEU A 468 6.86 -6.43 -11.41
C LEU A 468 7.70 -6.97 -12.57
N LEU A 469 8.99 -7.27 -12.34
CA LEU A 469 9.84 -7.88 -13.35
C LEU A 469 9.40 -9.31 -13.70
N LYS A 470 8.98 -10.12 -12.71
CA LYS A 470 8.39 -11.45 -12.95
C LYS A 470 7.12 -11.37 -13.79
N TRP A 471 6.28 -10.37 -13.57
CA TRP A 471 5.09 -10.14 -14.40
C TRP A 471 5.44 -9.84 -15.86
N ILE A 472 6.29 -8.84 -16.11
CA ILE A 472 6.66 -8.47 -17.49
C ILE A 472 7.39 -9.63 -18.17
N ALA A 473 8.24 -10.37 -17.45
CA ALA A 473 8.87 -11.59 -17.96
C ALA A 473 7.84 -12.67 -18.36
N GLY A 474 6.76 -12.84 -17.60
CA GLY A 474 5.68 -13.80 -17.89
C GLY A 474 4.74 -13.38 -19.03
N ILE A 475 4.51 -12.07 -19.18
CA ILE A 475 3.76 -11.49 -20.30
C ILE A 475 4.56 -11.67 -21.61
N GLU A 476 5.80 -11.19 -21.61
CA GLU A 476 6.71 -11.19 -22.77
C GLU A 476 7.29 -12.57 -23.10
N LYS A 477 7.21 -13.52 -22.16
CA LYS A 477 7.90 -14.82 -22.19
C LYS A 477 9.42 -14.64 -22.40
N ASP A 478 10.00 -13.67 -21.70
CA ASP A 478 11.38 -13.24 -21.90
C ASP A 478 12.34 -13.84 -20.85
N ASP A 479 13.27 -14.64 -21.35
CA ASP A 479 14.30 -15.35 -20.58
C ASP A 479 15.27 -14.42 -19.82
N LEU A 480 15.61 -13.25 -20.38
CA LEU A 480 16.55 -12.30 -19.77
C LEU A 480 15.92 -11.63 -18.55
N LEU A 481 14.66 -11.21 -18.68
CA LEU A 481 13.87 -10.63 -17.59
C LEU A 481 13.63 -11.70 -16.50
N ALA A 482 13.24 -12.93 -16.88
CA ALA A 482 13.01 -14.02 -15.94
C ALA A 482 14.26 -14.37 -15.12
N LYS A 483 15.40 -14.61 -15.79
CA LYS A 483 16.70 -14.93 -15.14
C LYS A 483 17.22 -13.79 -14.27
N THR A 484 16.89 -12.54 -14.61
CA THR A 484 17.24 -11.38 -13.76
C THR A 484 16.39 -11.32 -12.51
N ALA A 485 15.08 -11.54 -12.61
CA ALA A 485 14.21 -11.65 -11.45
C ALA A 485 14.61 -12.82 -10.52
N ASP A 486 14.97 -13.99 -11.06
CA ASP A 486 15.45 -15.13 -10.25
C ASP A 486 16.78 -14.86 -9.54
N ARG A 487 17.69 -14.11 -10.20
CA ARG A 487 18.93 -13.64 -9.57
C ARG A 487 18.63 -12.69 -8.41
N TRP A 488 17.71 -11.75 -8.61
CA TRP A 488 17.28 -10.78 -7.59
C TRP A 488 16.59 -11.43 -6.40
N ILE A 489 15.69 -12.41 -6.61
CA ILE A 489 15.15 -13.26 -5.53
C ILE A 489 16.29 -13.86 -4.68
N GLY A 490 17.37 -14.30 -5.33
CA GLY A 490 18.56 -14.80 -4.65
C GLY A 490 19.22 -13.81 -3.69
N TYR A 491 19.19 -12.51 -3.99
CA TYR A 491 19.84 -11.47 -3.18
C TYR A 491 19.19 -11.30 -1.80
N ALA A 492 17.85 -11.42 -1.72
CA ALA A 492 17.12 -11.45 -0.44
C ALA A 492 17.55 -12.61 0.48
N TYR A 493 18.09 -13.69 -0.09
CA TYR A 493 18.64 -14.85 0.63
C TYR A 493 20.18 -14.85 0.69
N GLY A 494 20.81 -13.67 0.63
CA GLY A 494 22.25 -13.49 0.80
C GLY A 494 23.12 -13.96 -0.36
N LYS A 495 22.54 -14.42 -1.48
CA LYS A 495 23.33 -14.73 -2.68
C LYS A 495 23.90 -13.43 -3.26
N ARG A 496 25.04 -13.56 -3.93
CA ARG A 496 25.70 -12.45 -4.63
C ARG A 496 26.02 -12.88 -6.06
N ALA A 497 26.10 -11.93 -6.99
CA ALA A 497 26.75 -12.16 -8.26
C ALA A 497 28.22 -12.59 -8.03
N LYS A 498 28.74 -13.44 -8.92
CA LYS A 498 30.13 -13.90 -8.82
C LYS A 498 31.09 -12.72 -8.99
N HIS A 499 32.08 -12.61 -8.12
CA HIS A 499 33.28 -11.83 -8.41
C HIS A 499 34.20 -12.58 -9.39
N ASN A 500 35.27 -11.91 -9.81
CA ASN A 500 36.23 -12.37 -10.81
C ASN A 500 37.32 -13.33 -10.27
N TRP A 501 37.09 -13.92 -9.08
CA TRP A 501 38.01 -14.81 -8.36
C TRP A 501 37.28 -16.08 -7.93
#